data_AF-A0A0J8QJD1-F1
#
_entry.id   AF-A0A0J8QJD1-F1
#
_cell.length_a   1.000
_cell.length_b   1.000
_cell.length_c   1.000
_cell.angle_alpha   90.00
_cell.angle_beta   90.00
_cell.angle_gamma   90.00
#
_symmetry.space_group_name_H-M   'P 1'
#
loop_
_entity.id
_entity.type
_entity.pdbx_description
1 polymer ?
#
loop_
_entity_poly.entity_id
_entity_poly.type
_entity_poly.pdbx_seq_one_letter_code
_entity_poly.pdbx_strand_id
1 'polypeptide(L)'
;MSSGYYGPRGARLMMDAIITKFAAKLRRLGPSDSLMQAAGASGFVQAVLVPELTVMLVKDDMGVGDETARQIMRESNMIGNLLNDQPDDDVKVDEDGNSRN
;
A
#
# COMPACT_ATOMS: atom_id res chain seq x y z
N MET A 1 -6.30 1.31 4.22
CA MET A 1 -6.56 2.13 3.02
C MET A 1 -5.96 1.39 1.84
N SER A 2 -6.69 1.30 0.73
CA SER A 2 -6.28 0.57 -0.47
C SER A 2 -5.60 1.52 -1.46
N SER A 3 -4.65 1.02 -2.27
CA SER A 3 -3.86 1.79 -3.23
C SER A 3 -4.62 2.16 -4.52
N GLY A 4 -5.94 2.34 -4.46
CA GLY A 4 -6.77 2.64 -5.63
C GLY A 4 -6.59 1.64 -6.76
N TYR A 5 -6.54 2.13 -8.00
CA TYR A 5 -6.35 1.29 -9.19
C TYR A 5 -5.01 0.55 -9.21
N TYR A 6 -4.03 0.91 -8.37
CA TYR A 6 -2.77 0.17 -8.26
C TYR A 6 -2.90 -1.14 -7.49
N GLY A 7 -3.99 -1.34 -6.74
CA GLY A 7 -4.32 -2.59 -6.06
C GLY A 7 -3.30 -3.07 -5.01
N PRO A 8 -3.47 -4.30 -4.49
CA PRO A 8 -2.58 -4.93 -3.52
C PRO A 8 -1.12 -5.02 -3.99
N ARG A 9 -0.89 -5.32 -5.27
CA ARG A 9 0.44 -5.40 -5.85
C ARG A 9 1.14 -4.03 -5.84
N GLY A 10 0.42 -2.97 -6.19
CA GLY A 10 0.93 -1.61 -6.12
C GLY A 10 1.29 -1.21 -4.70
N ALA A 11 0.45 -1.53 -3.72
CA ALA A 11 0.71 -1.27 -2.31
C ALA A 11 2.02 -1.93 -1.85
N ARG A 12 2.26 -3.19 -2.25
CA ARG A 12 3.50 -3.93 -1.96
C ARG A 12 4.73 -3.25 -2.55
N LEU A 13 4.68 -2.89 -3.83
CA LEU A 13 5.79 -2.23 -4.53
C LEU A 13 6.10 -0.85 -3.92
N MET A 14 5.06 -0.09 -3.55
CA MET A 14 5.21 1.18 -2.86
C MET A 14 5.90 1.00 -1.51
N MET A 15 5.45 0.03 -0.71
CA MET A 15 6.06 -0.28 0.58
C MET A 15 7.55 -0.63 0.42
N ASP A 16 7.89 -1.51 -0.52
CA ASP A 16 9.28 -1.91 -0.77
C ASP A 16 10.15 -0.73 -1.23
N ALA A 17 9.63 0.11 -2.12
CA ALA A 17 10.32 1.31 -2.57
C ALA A 17 10.57 2.29 -1.41
N ILE A 18 9.57 2.52 -0.56
CA ILE A 18 9.67 3.41 0.61
C ILE A 18 10.70 2.87 1.61
N ILE A 19 10.61 1.60 1.98
CA ILE A 19 11.51 1.00 2.97
C ILE A 19 12.94 1.01 2.43
N THR A 20 13.15 0.58 1.19
CA THR A 20 14.48 0.54 0.57
C THR A 20 15.12 1.92 0.52
N LYS A 21 14.35 2.95 0.13
CA LYS A 21 14.86 4.32 -0.02
C LYS A 21 15.04 5.05 1.32
N PHE A 22 14.23 4.74 2.32
CA PHE A 22 14.14 5.54 3.56
C PHE A 22 14.44 4.77 4.85
N ALA A 23 14.94 3.54 4.80
CA ALA A 23 15.23 2.72 5.99
C ALA A 23 16.01 3.46 7.09
N ALA A 24 17.10 4.16 6.72
CA ALA A 24 17.92 4.92 7.67
C ALA A 24 17.13 6.07 8.33
N LYS A 25 16.27 6.74 7.56
CA LYS A 25 15.45 7.86 8.06
C LYS A 25 14.32 7.36 8.95
N LEU A 26 13.65 6.27 8.58
CA LEU A 26 12.61 5.61 9.39
C LEU A 26 13.18 5.17 10.73
N ARG A 27 14.35 4.52 10.74
CA ARG A 27 15.02 4.11 11.98
C ARG A 27 15.39 5.29 12.89
N ARG A 28 15.87 6.40 12.30
CA ARG A 28 16.29 7.58 13.06
C ARG A 28 15.10 8.36 13.63
N LEU A 29 14.02 8.50 12.88
CA LEU A 29 12.86 9.31 13.26
C LEU A 29 11.78 8.53 14.03
N GLY A 30 11.80 7.19 13.98
CA GLY A 30 10.82 6.36 14.67
C GLY A 30 10.65 6.65 16.16
N PRO A 31 11.73 6.87 16.94
CA PRO A 31 11.58 7.24 18.35
C PRO A 31 10.88 8.59 18.59
N SER A 32 10.81 9.47 17.60
CA SER A 32 10.16 10.78 17.74
C SER A 32 8.69 10.81 17.32
N ASP A 33 8.18 9.76 16.70
CA ASP A 33 6.81 9.70 16.17
C ASP A 33 5.98 8.67 16.94
N SER A 34 4.89 9.12 17.58
CA SER A 34 4.05 8.27 18.43
C SER A 34 3.33 7.16 17.66
N LEU A 35 2.96 7.42 16.40
CA LEU A 35 2.32 6.42 15.55
C LEU A 35 3.34 5.36 15.10
N MET A 36 4.56 5.78 14.77
CA MET A 36 5.63 4.85 14.43
C MET A 36 6.08 4.02 15.63
N GLN A 37 6.05 4.56 16.84
CA GLN A 37 6.28 3.78 18.08
C GLN A 37 5.18 2.73 18.31
N ALA A 38 3.92 3.08 18.05
CA ALA A 38 2.79 2.16 18.27
C ALA A 38 2.67 1.08 17.19
N ALA A 39 2.85 1.43 15.92
CA ALA A 39 2.62 0.54 14.77
C ALA A 39 3.90 -0.10 14.22
N GLY A 40 5.07 0.34 14.68
CA GLY A 40 6.36 0.00 14.08
C GLY A 40 6.57 0.66 12.71
N ALA A 41 7.79 0.54 12.17
CA ALA A 41 8.15 1.16 10.91
C ALA A 41 7.30 0.65 9.73
N SER A 42 7.08 -0.67 9.64
CA SER A 42 6.27 -1.27 8.57
C SER A 42 4.79 -0.86 8.67
N GLY A 43 4.22 -0.85 9.89
CA GLY A 43 2.84 -0.42 10.10
C GLY A 43 2.63 1.05 9.74
N PHE A 44 3.57 1.92 10.11
CA PHE A 44 3.55 3.33 9.70
C PHE A 44 3.64 3.50 8.18
N VAL A 45 4.55 2.78 7.52
CA VAL A 45 4.68 2.82 6.05
C VAL A 45 3.37 2.41 5.39
N GLN A 46 2.78 1.30 5.82
CA GLN A 46 1.55 0.76 5.24
C GLN A 46 0.32 1.65 5.51
N ALA A 47 0.20 2.21 6.71
CA ALA A 47 -0.97 2.98 7.11
C ALA A 47 -0.92 4.45 6.67
N VAL A 48 0.27 5.01 6.45
CA VAL A 48 0.45 6.44 6.15
C VAL A 48 1.17 6.64 4.82
N LEU A 49 2.41 6.16 4.70
CA LEU A 49 3.25 6.52 3.56
C LEU A 49 2.77 5.89 2.24
N VAL A 50 2.23 4.67 2.26
CA VAL A 50 1.65 4.03 1.07
C VAL A 50 0.41 4.79 0.58
N PRO A 51 -0.60 5.12 1.43
CA PRO A 51 -1.70 5.98 1.01
C PRO A 51 -1.28 7.35 0.47
N GLU A 52 -0.34 8.03 1.13
CA GLU A 52 0.15 9.34 0.67
C GLU A 52 0.86 9.24 -0.68
N LEU A 53 1.73 8.25 -0.86
CA LEU A 53 2.38 7.99 -2.15
C LEU A 53 1.35 7.63 -3.22
N THR A 54 0.32 6.85 -2.88
CA THR A 54 -0.76 6.51 -3.81
C THR A 54 -1.44 7.78 -4.33
N VAL A 55 -1.82 8.71 -3.45
CA VAL A 55 -2.45 9.97 -3.87
C VAL A 55 -1.52 10.80 -4.75
N MET A 56 -0.22 10.88 -4.41
CA MET A 56 0.76 11.57 -5.25
C MET A 56 0.85 10.98 -6.66
N LEU A 57 0.91 9.65 -6.77
CA LEU A 57 0.98 8.98 -8.06
C LEU A 57 -0.32 9.16 -8.87
N VAL A 58 -1.50 9.13 -8.23
CA VAL A 58 -2.78 9.41 -8.92
C VAL A 58 -2.82 10.84 -9.45
N LYS A 59 -2.33 11.81 -8.67
CA LYS A 59 -2.25 13.21 -9.13
C LYS A 59 -1.38 13.34 -10.36
N ASP A 60 -0.21 12.71 -10.34
CA ASP A 60 0.76 12.78 -11.42
C ASP A 60 0.23 12.09 -12.69
N ASP A 61 -0.39 10.91 -12.56
CA ASP A 61 -0.97 10.16 -13.67
C ASP A 61 -2.16 10.86 -14.33
N MET A 62 -3.05 11.44 -13.52
CA MET A 62 -4.34 11.95 -13.99
C MET A 62 -4.34 13.47 -14.20
N GLY A 63 -3.28 14.18 -13.76
CA GLY A 63 -3.20 15.64 -13.86
C GLY A 63 -4.24 16.36 -12.99
N VAL A 64 -4.58 15.80 -11.83
CA VAL A 64 -5.67 16.31 -10.96
C VAL A 64 -5.17 16.84 -9.61
N GLY A 65 -6.03 17.61 -8.94
CA GLY A 65 -5.78 18.10 -7.58
C GLY A 65 -6.03 17.05 -6.50
N ASP A 66 -5.69 17.39 -5.24
CA ASP A 66 -5.69 16.45 -4.12
C ASP A 66 -7.04 15.79 -3.85
N GLU A 67 -8.13 16.56 -3.89
CA GLU A 67 -9.46 16.00 -3.58
C GLU A 67 -9.92 15.01 -4.65
N THR A 68 -9.73 15.36 -5.92
CA THR A 68 -10.04 14.48 -7.05
C THR A 68 -9.17 13.24 -7.04
N ALA A 69 -7.88 13.35 -6.73
CA ALA A 69 -6.99 12.20 -6.61
C ALA A 69 -7.44 11.25 -5.48
N ARG A 70 -7.82 11.80 -4.32
CA ARG A 70 -8.38 11.00 -3.21
C ARG A 70 -9.69 10.34 -3.58
N GLN A 71 -10.55 11.01 -4.37
CA GLN A 71 -11.78 10.44 -4.88
C GLN A 71 -11.50 9.27 -5.84
N ILE A 72 -10.64 9.47 -6.85
CA ILE A 72 -10.22 8.43 -7.79
C ILE A 72 -9.64 7.24 -7.05
N MET A 73 -8.74 7.46 -6.08
CA MET A 73 -8.18 6.39 -5.26
C MET A 73 -9.27 5.58 -4.54
N ARG A 74 -10.31 6.23 -3.99
CA ARG A 74 -11.41 5.52 -3.31
C ARG A 74 -12.28 4.71 -4.28
N GLU A 75 -12.66 5.33 -5.39
CA GLU A 75 -13.57 4.74 -6.38
C GLU A 75 -12.93 3.59 -7.17
N SER A 76 -11.62 3.66 -7.38
CA SER A 76 -10.88 2.68 -8.18
C SER A 76 -10.38 1.46 -7.39
N ASN A 77 -10.71 1.33 -6.10
CA ASN A 77 -10.25 0.20 -5.29
C ASN A 77 -10.73 -1.15 -5.81
N MET A 78 -11.99 -1.25 -6.23
CA MET A 78 -12.55 -2.51 -6.71
C MET A 78 -11.81 -2.99 -7.97
N ILE A 79 -11.57 -2.09 -8.93
CA ILE A 79 -10.86 -2.44 -10.16
C ILE A 79 -9.37 -2.70 -9.90
N GLY A 80 -8.74 -1.96 -8.99
CA GLY A 80 -7.36 -2.21 -8.58
C GLY A 80 -7.17 -3.57 -7.94
N ASN A 81 -8.10 -3.99 -7.08
CA ASN A 81 -8.08 -5.34 -6.50
C ASN A 81 -8.23 -6.43 -7.56
N LEU A 82 -9.07 -6.21 -8.57
CA LEU A 82 -9.28 -7.20 -9.64
C LEU A 82 -8.08 -7.30 -10.60
N LEU A 83 -7.50 -6.15 -10.99
CA LEU A 83 -6.48 -6.10 -12.03
C LEU A 83 -5.04 -6.19 -11.51
N ASN A 84 -4.82 -5.76 -10.27
CA ASN A 84 -3.49 -5.66 -9.65
C ASN A 84 -3.44 -6.44 -8.33
N ASP A 85 -4.03 -7.63 -8.34
CA ASP A 85 -3.92 -8.59 -7.24
C ASP A 85 -2.47 -9.02 -6.99
N GLN A 86 -2.16 -9.49 -5.78
CA GLN A 86 -0.87 -10.08 -5.47
C GLN A 86 -0.84 -11.56 -5.89
N PRO A 87 0.02 -11.96 -6.85
CA PRO A 87 0.02 -13.31 -7.42
C PRO A 87 0.43 -14.43 -6.45
N ASP A 88 0.93 -14.10 -5.25
CA ASP A 88 1.31 -15.08 -4.22
C ASP A 88 0.21 -15.30 -3.16
N ASP A 89 -1.00 -14.75 -3.35
CA ASP A 89 -2.16 -14.91 -2.45
C ASP A 89 -3.07 -16.10 -2.84
N ASP A 90 -2.60 -16.97 -3.73
CA ASP A 90 -3.26 -18.24 -4.07
C ASP A 90 -3.05 -19.25 -2.93
N VAL A 91 -4.05 -19.39 -2.06
CA VAL A 91 -4.13 -20.55 -1.15
C VAL A 91 -4.29 -21.80 -2.01
N LYS A 92 -3.24 -22.63 -2.08
CA LYS A 92 -3.33 -23.96 -2.69
C LYS A 92 -4.24 -24.83 -1.83
N VAL A 93 -5.53 -24.82 -2.16
CA VAL A 93 -6.49 -25.78 -1.64
C VAL A 93 -6.19 -27.15 -2.23
N ASP A 94 -6.09 -28.16 -1.38
CA ASP A 94 -6.02 -29.54 -1.84
C ASP A 94 -7.40 -30.05 -2.30
N GLU A 95 -7.44 -31.22 -2.95
CA GLU A 95 -8.69 -31.83 -3.46
C GLU A 95 -9.74 -32.08 -2.37
N ASP A 96 -9.34 -31.99 -1.09
CA ASP A 96 -10.18 -32.15 0.10
C ASP A 96 -10.64 -30.81 0.71
N GLY A 97 -10.29 -29.67 0.10
CA GLY A 97 -10.72 -28.34 0.53
C GLY A 97 -10.02 -27.79 1.78
N ASN A 98 -8.86 -28.35 2.15
CA ASN A 98 -8.07 -27.86 3.28
C ASN A 98 -6.93 -26.93 2.82
N SER A 99 -6.70 -25.87 3.59
CA SER A 99 -5.61 -24.92 3.34
C SER A 99 -4.28 -25.55 3.77
N ARG A 100 -3.38 -25.83 2.81
CA ARG A 100 -2.02 -26.29 3.12
C ARG A 100 -1.12 -25.07 3.29
N ASN A 101 -0.68 -24.85 4.53
CA ASN A 101 0.34 -23.86 4.90
C ASN A 101 1.74 -24.39 4.58
#